data_AF-A0AAW0S9M2-F1
#
_entry.id   AF-A0AAW0S9M2-F1
#
_cell.length_a   1.000
_cell.length_b   1.000
_cell.length_c   1.000
_cell.angle_alpha   90.00
_cell.angle_beta   90.00
_cell.angle_gamma   90.00
#
_symmetry.space_group_name_H-M   'P 1'
#
loop_
_entity.id
_entity.type
_entity.pdbx_description
1 polymer ?
#
loop_
_entity_poly.entity_id
_entity_poly.type
_entity_poly.pdbx_seq_one_letter_code
_entity_poly.pdbx_strand_id
1 'polypeptide(L)' 'MPPSLRHQVISIYKELLYLGREYPLGYSYFQPRLHKAFMAKAGERDEDKIRQGIKHAEYVKKAAAAPDAA' A
#
# COMPACT_ATOMS: atom_id res chain seq x y z
N MET A 1 13.62 16.82 8.90
CA MET A 1 12.18 16.68 9.20
C MET A 1 11.70 15.32 8.76
N PRO A 2 10.85 14.64 9.53
CA PRO A 2 10.22 13.41 9.06
C PRO A 2 9.40 13.69 7.77
N PRO A 3 9.39 12.78 6.79
CA PRO A 3 8.59 12.95 5.59
C PRO A 3 7.11 13.12 5.96
N SER A 4 6.42 14.06 5.29
CA SER A 4 4.98 14.27 5.52
C SER A 4 4.18 12.98 5.30
N LEU A 5 3.02 12.86 5.96
CA LEU A 5 2.16 11.68 5.82
C LEU A 5 1.82 11.40 4.35
N ARG A 6 1.61 12.46 3.54
CA ARG A 6 1.40 12.34 2.09
C ARG A 6 2.57 11.64 1.39
N HIS A 7 3.82 11.99 1.71
CA HIS A 7 4.98 11.34 1.13
C HIS A 7 5.07 9.86 1.52
N GLN A 8 4.78 9.53 2.79
CA GLN A 8 4.76 8.15 3.26
C GLN A 8 3.71 7.31 2.53
N VAL A 9 2.49 7.84 2.36
CA VAL A 9 1.42 7.19 1.59
C VAL A 9 1.84 6.94 0.14
N ILE A 10 2.46 7.93 -0.51
CA ILE A 10 2.95 7.79 -1.89
C ILE A 10 4.07 6.75 -1.99
N SER A 11 4.99 6.73 -1.03
CA SER A 11 6.09 5.75 -1.00
C SER A 11 5.55 4.34 -0.94
N ILE A 12 4.69 4.05 0.04
CA ILE A 12 4.18 2.70 0.23
C ILE A 12 3.26 2.24 -0.90
N TYR A 13 2.50 3.15 -1.53
CA TYR A 13 1.74 2.84 -2.74
C TYR A 13 2.65 2.36 -3.88
N LYS A 14 3.79 3.03 -4.11
CA LYS A 14 4.76 2.65 -5.15
C LYS A 14 5.46 1.34 -4.82
N GLU A 15 5.81 1.12 -3.56
CA GLU A 15 6.41 -0.15 -3.10
C GLU A 15 5.44 -1.33 -3.30
N LEU A 16 4.16 -1.17 -2.94
CA LEU A 16 3.15 -2.20 -3.15
C LEU A 16 2.89 -2.47 -4.64
N LEU A 17 2.90 -1.43 -5.50
CA LEU A 17 2.83 -1.63 -6.95
C LEU A 17 4.03 -2.40 -7.50
N TYR A 18 5.23 -2.15 -6.98
CA TYR A 18 6.42 -2.87 -7.38
C TYR A 18 6.32 -4.36 -7.02
N LEU A 19 5.95 -4.68 -5.78
CA LEU A 19 5.73 -6.06 -5.33
C LEU A 19 4.59 -6.76 -6.10
N GLY A 20 3.53 -6.03 -6.43
CA GLY A 20 2.40 -6.54 -7.17
C GLY A 20 2.70 -7.02 -8.60
N ARG A 21 3.90 -6.76 -9.14
CA ARG A 21 4.32 -7.24 -10.46
C ARG A 21 4.44 -8.77 -10.51
N GLU A 22 4.81 -9.38 -9.39
CA GLU A 22 4.98 -10.84 -9.24
C GLU A 22 3.74 -11.49 -8.60
N TYR A 23 2.63 -10.76 -8.48
CA TYR A 23 1.42 -11.27 -7.85
C TYR A 23 0.87 -12.49 -8.63
N PRO A 24 0.44 -13.59 -7.97
CA PRO A 24 0.04 -14.83 -8.65
C PRO A 24 -1.07 -14.66 -9.69
N LEU A 25 -2.01 -13.73 -9.46
CA LEU A 25 -3.11 -13.42 -10.39
C LEU A 25 -2.75 -12.36 -11.44
N GLY A 26 -1.50 -11.91 -11.45
CA GLY A 26 -0.95 -10.93 -12.38
C GLY A 26 -1.12 -9.48 -11.96
N TYR A 27 -0.27 -8.61 -12.51
CA TYR A 27 -0.26 -7.18 -12.22
C TYR A 27 -1.57 -6.47 -12.62
N SER A 28 -2.18 -6.87 -13.74
CA SER A 28 -3.46 -6.32 -14.22
C SER A 28 -4.63 -6.63 -13.27
N TYR A 29 -4.54 -7.70 -12.49
CA TYR A 29 -5.51 -8.02 -11.44
C TYR A 29 -5.26 -7.21 -10.16
N PHE A 30 -3.99 -7.02 -9.80
CA PHE A 30 -3.55 -6.40 -8.56
C PHE A 30 -3.65 -4.87 -8.58
N GLN A 31 -3.11 -4.22 -9.62
CA GLN A 31 -3.02 -2.77 -9.73
C GLN A 31 -4.37 -2.04 -9.52
N PRO A 32 -5.48 -2.42 -10.18
CA PRO A 32 -6.75 -1.71 -9.99
C PRO A 32 -7.32 -1.91 -8.58
N ARG A 33 -7.06 -3.05 -7.93
CA ARG A 33 -7.49 -3.31 -6.55
C ARG A 33 -6.72 -2.45 -5.55
N LEU A 34 -5.40 -2.39 -5.69
CA LEU A 34 -4.57 -1.52 -4.87
C LEU A 34 -4.99 -0.06 -5.07
N HIS A 35 -5.13 0.39 -6.32
CA HIS A 35 -5.56 1.76 -6.63
C HIS A 35 -6.90 2.09 -5.98
N LYS A 36 -7.91 1.21 -6.11
CA LYS A 36 -9.23 1.39 -5.49
C LYS A 36 -9.14 1.53 -3.97
N ALA A 37 -8.31 0.72 -3.30
CA ALA A 37 -8.13 0.77 -1.85
C ALA A 37 -7.55 2.12 -1.38
N PHE A 38 -6.57 2.67 -2.10
CA PHE A 38 -5.99 3.98 -1.79
C PHE A 38 -6.94 5.13 -2.15
N MET A 39 -7.63 5.05 -3.29
CA MET A 39 -8.60 6.08 -3.71
C MET A 39 -9.79 6.18 -2.76
N ALA A 40 -10.26 5.06 -2.19
CA ALA A 40 -11.33 5.06 -1.19
C ALA A 40 -10.99 5.88 0.07
N LYS A 41 -9.71 6.15 0.33
CA LYS A 41 -9.21 6.95 1.47
C LYS A 41 -8.55 8.26 1.07
N ALA A 42 -8.58 8.65 -0.21
CA ALA A 42 -7.85 9.83 -0.71
C ALA A 42 -8.34 11.17 -0.10
N GLY A 43 -9.58 11.22 0.39
CA GLY A 43 -10.15 12.38 1.06
C GLY A 43 -9.94 12.42 2.58
N GLU A 44 -9.26 11.44 3.17
CA GLU A 44 -9.02 11.39 4.61
C GLU A 44 -8.10 12.53 5.06
N ARG A 45 -8.47 13.22 6.13
CA ARG A 45 -7.73 14.37 6.69
C ARG A 45 -7.29 14.15 8.14
N ASP A 46 -7.83 13.13 8.79
CA ASP A 46 -7.45 12.73 10.13
C ASP A 46 -6.08 12.05 10.11
N GLU A 47 -5.10 12.67 10.77
CA GLU A 47 -3.71 12.16 10.79
C GLU A 47 -3.60 10.76 11.40
N ASP A 48 -4.39 10.45 12.44
CA ASP A 48 -4.32 9.16 13.11
C ASP A 48 -4.86 8.07 12.21
N LYS A 49 -5.95 8.33 11.48
CA LYS A 49 -6.47 7.40 10.47
C LYS A 49 -5.49 7.20 9.31
N ILE A 50 -4.78 8.24 8.89
CA ILE A 50 -3.74 8.12 7.85
C ILE A 50 -2.58 7.26 8.37
N ARG A 51 -2.11 7.48 9.60
CA ARG A 51 -1.05 6.66 10.23
C ARG A 51 -1.48 5.20 10.36
N GLN A 52 -2.72 4.93 10.74
CA GLN A 52 -3.26 3.57 10.78
C GLN A 52 -3.31 2.92 9.38
N GLY A 53 -3.71 3.68 8.37
CA GLY A 53 -3.68 3.23 6.97
C GLY A 53 -2.27 2.87 6.50
N ILE A 54 -1.27 3.69 6.82
CA ILE A 54 0.13 3.42 6.51
C ILE A 54 0.59 2.14 7.22
N LYS A 55 0.35 1.99 8.53
CA LYS A 55 0.71 0.77 9.28
C LYS A 55 0.09 -0.49 8.68
N HIS A 56 -1.17 -0.41 8.25
CA HIS A 56 -1.83 -1.54 7.60
C HIS A 56 -1.17 -1.88 6.25
N ALA A 57 -0.84 -0.87 5.43
CA ALA A 57 -0.12 -1.07 4.18
C ALA A 57 1.28 -1.67 4.40
N GLU A 58 1.99 -1.29 5.48
CA GLU A 58 3.28 -1.89 5.86
C GLU A 58 3.15 -3.35 6.25
N TYR A 59 2.10 -3.70 6.99
CA TYR A 59 1.80 -5.09 7.32
C TYR A 59 1.55 -5.94 6.06
N VAL A 60 0.72 -5.44 5.13
CA VAL A 60 0.46 -6.11 3.85
C VAL A 60 1.75 -6.25 3.02
N LYS A 61 2.57 -5.20 2.96
CA LYS A 61 3.88 -5.24 2.30
C LYS A 61 4.77 -6.34 2.86
N LYS A 62 4.87 -6.43 4.19
CA LYS A 62 5.68 -7.45 4.87
C LYS A 62 5.17 -8.86 4.57
N ALA A 63 3.86 -9.06 4.58
CA ALA A 63 3.26 -10.35 4.22
C ALA A 63 3.54 -10.73 2.75
N ALA A 64 3.49 -9.77 1.83
CA ALA A 64 3.78 -9.99 0.41
C ALA A 64 5.27 -10.26 0.11
N ALA A 65 6.18 -9.80 0.97
CA ALA A 65 7.62 -10.02 0.83
C ALA A 65 8.13 -11.30 1.52
N ALA A 66 7.27 -12.03 2.24
CA ALA A 66 7.66 -13.26 2.91
C ALA A 66 7.60 -14.46 1.94
N PRO A 67 8.66 -15.30 1.86
CA PRO A 67 8.75 -16.39 0.89
C PRO A 67 7.85 -17.61 1.15
N ASP A 68 7.19 -17.71 2.31
CA ASP A 68 6.47 -18.92 2.75
C ASP A 68 4.93 -18.83 2.70
N ALA A 69 4.37 -18.01 1.82
CA ALA A 69 2.92 -17.93 1.62
C ALA A 69 2.48 -18.49 0.25
N ALA A 70 3.00 -19.67 -0.11
CA ALA A 70 2.57 -20.48 -1.26
C ALA A 70 2.51 -21.96 -0.88
#